data_AF-A0A2A5P032-F1
#
_entry.id   AF-A0A2A5P032-F1
#
_cell.length_a   1.000
_cell.length_b   1.000
_cell.length_c   1.000
_cell.angle_alpha   90.00
_cell.angle_beta   90.00
_cell.angle_gamma   90.00
#
_symmetry.space_group_name_H-M   'P 1'
#
loop_
_entity.id
_entity.type
_entity.pdbx_description
1 polymer ?
#
loop_
_entity_poly.entity_id
_entity_poly.type
_entity_poly.pdbx_seq_one_letter_code
_entity_poly.pdbx_strand_id
1 'polypeptide(L)' 'MIKRLLAGLRAGMSYMGARTIGELWERAGFVRVAEAGIREGRPHDVEPMG' A
#
# COMPACT_ATOMS: atom_id res chain seq x y z
N MET A 1 2.74 15.08 -9.72
CA MET A 1 3.16 14.58 -8.40
C MET A 1 1.96 14.36 -7.46
N ILE A 2 1.21 15.41 -7.09
CA ILE A 2 0.07 15.33 -6.14
C ILE A 2 -1.00 14.31 -6.56
N LYS A 3 -1.37 14.24 -7.85
CA LYS A 3 -2.39 13.28 -8.35
C LYS A 3 -2.02 11.81 -8.09
N ARG A 4 -0.73 11.43 -8.24
CA ARG A 4 -0.27 10.05 -8.00
C ARG A 4 -0.30 9.70 -6.52
N LEU A 5 0.07 10.65 -5.66
CA LEU A 5 -0.01 10.49 -4.21
C LEU A 5 -1.46 10.33 -3.75
N LEU A 6 -2.38 11.15 -4.26
CA LEU A 6 -3.81 11.03 -3.99
C LEU A 6 -4.39 9.68 -4.47
N ALA A 7 -3.99 9.23 -5.66
CA ALA A 7 -4.43 7.94 -6.19
C ALA A 7 -3.96 6.76 -5.31
N GLY A 8 -2.68 6.77 -4.91
CA GLY A 8 -2.13 5.74 -4.01
C GLY A 8 -2.80 5.73 -2.64
N LEU A 9 -3.04 6.91 -2.06
CA LEU A 9 -3.75 7.04 -0.78
C LEU A 9 -5.17 6.46 -0.87
N ARG A 10 -5.94 6.81 -1.91
CA ARG A 10 -7.31 6.29 -2.09
C ARG A 10 -7.34 4.78 -2.27
N ALA A 11 -6.39 4.22 -3.02
CA ALA A 11 -6.26 2.76 -3.17
C ALA A 11 -5.98 2.08 -1.81
N GLY A 12 -5.07 2.65 -1.01
CA GLY A 12 -4.82 2.18 0.36
C GLY A 12 -6.06 2.26 1.25
N MET A 13 -6.79 3.38 1.21
CA MET A 13 -8.02 3.57 1.97
C MET A 13 -9.11 2.54 1.59
N SER A 14 -9.22 2.17 0.31
CA SER A 14 -10.16 1.12 -0.11
C SER A 14 -9.84 -0.26 0.46
N TYR A 15 -8.56 -0.64 0.58
CA TYR A 15 -8.18 -1.90 1.21
C TYR A 15 -8.56 -1.97 2.69
N MET A 16 -8.58 -0.82 3.37
CA MET A 16 -8.94 -0.71 4.79
C MET A 16 -10.44 -0.41 5.00
N GLY A 17 -11.23 -0.35 3.91
CA GLY A 17 -12.65 0.01 3.96
C GLY A 17 -12.90 1.42 4.52
N ALA A 18 -11.96 2.35 4.38
CA ALA A 18 -12.06 3.72 4.88
C ALA A 18 -12.50 4.70 3.78
N ARG A 19 -13.53 5.50 4.04
CA ARG A 19 -14.06 6.54 3.12
C ARG A 19 -13.57 7.94 3.49
N THR A 20 -13.10 8.12 4.71
CA THR A 20 -12.54 9.39 5.21
C THR A 20 -11.17 9.16 5.84
N ILE A 21 -10.43 10.25 6.04
CA ILE A 21 -9.17 10.19 6.78
C ILE A 21 -9.44 9.75 8.23
N GLY A 22 -10.47 10.26 8.90
CA GLY A 22 -10.83 9.80 10.25
C GLY A 22 -11.04 8.28 10.33
N GLU A 23 -11.82 7.71 9.39
CA GLU A 23 -12.03 6.26 9.31
C GLU A 23 -10.73 5.50 9.04
N LEU A 24 -9.79 6.04 8.25
CA LEU A 24 -8.49 5.43 8.03
C LEU A 24 -7.68 5.35 9.32
N TRP A 25 -7.63 6.43 10.10
CA TRP A 25 -6.88 6.46 11.35
C TRP A 25 -7.49 5.55 12.41
N GLU A 26 -8.81 5.40 12.44
CA GLU A 26 -9.52 4.51 13.34
C GLU A 26 -9.30 3.03 12.99
N ARG A 27 -9.28 2.70 11.69
CA ARG A 27 -9.31 1.31 11.19
C ARG A 27 -7.95 0.75 10.78
N ALA A 28 -6.94 1.60 10.59
CA ALA A 28 -5.63 1.14 10.12
C ALA A 28 -5.00 0.13 11.09
N GLY A 29 -4.76 -1.08 10.59
CA GLY A 29 -3.98 -2.11 11.27
C GLY A 29 -2.57 -2.20 10.68
N PHE A 30 -1.59 -2.45 11.53
CA PHE A 30 -0.21 -2.69 11.13
C PHE A 30 0.22 -4.09 11.50
N VAL A 31 1.03 -4.70 10.64
CA VAL A 31 1.65 -6.00 10.88
C VAL A 31 3.16 -5.88 10.74
N ARG A 32 3.89 -6.67 11.53
CA ARG A 32 5.34 -6.75 11.38
C ARG A 32 5.67 -7.64 10.18
N VAL A 33 6.58 -7.18 9.33
CA VAL A 33 7.05 -7.93 8.16
C VAL A 33 8.50 -8.35 8.41
N ALA A 34 8.84 -9.59 8.06
CA ALA A 34 10.22 -10.09 8.08
C ALA A 34 11.01 -9.58 6.87
N GLU A 35 12.34 -9.60 6.90
CA GLU A 35 13.15 -9.15 5.75
C GLU A 35 12.83 -9.90 4.45
N ALA A 36 12.60 -11.22 4.54
CA ALA A 36 12.18 -12.01 3.38
C ALA A 36 10.85 -11.50 2.79
N GLY A 37 9.90 -11.07 3.63
CA GLY A 37 8.63 -10.50 3.18
C GLY A 37 8.78 -9.13 2.51
N ILE A 38 9.80 -8.35 2.88
CA ILE A 38 10.12 -7.09 2.18
C ILE A 38 10.63 -7.38 0.77
N ARG A 39 11.49 -8.40 0.61
CA ARG A 39 11.98 -8.81 -0.70
C ARG A 39 10.85 -9.32 -1.60
N GLU A 40 9.97 -10.13 -1.04
CA GLU A 40 8.78 -10.66 -1.72
C GLU A 40 7.84 -9.54 -2.21
N GLY A 41 7.62 -8.51 -1.38
CA GLY A 41 6.67 -7.43 -1.72
C GLY A 41 7.13 -6.50 -2.84
N ARG A 42 8.41 -6.57 -3.24
CA ARG A 42 8.93 -5.81 -4.39
C ARG A 42 8.81 -6.67 -5.65
N PRO A 43 8.69 -6.07 -6.85
CA PRO A 43 8.89 -6.82 -8.07
C PRO A 43 10.23 -7.55 -8.00
N HIS A 44 10.20 -8.88 -8.08
CA HIS A 44 11.35 -9.76 -8.04
C HIS A 44 11.12 -10.91 -9.03
N ASP A 45 12.20 -11.55 -9.45
CA ASP A 45 12.19 -12.71 -10.36
C ASP A 45 11.44 -12.50 -11.70
N VAL A 46 11.46 -11.27 -12.22
CA VAL A 46 10.94 -10.91 -13.54
C VAL A 46 11.99 -10.14 -14.33
N GLU A 47 12.14 -10.47 -15.61
CA GLU A 47 12.88 -9.60 -16.53
C GLU A 47 12.01 -8.39 -16.86
N PRO A 48 12.53 -7.15 -16.74
CA PRO A 48 11.81 -5.98 -17.19
C PRO A 48 11.56 -6.12 -18.69
N MET A 49 10.29 -6.21 -19.07
CA MET A 49 9.91 -6.33 -20.47
C MET A 49 10.43 -5.10 -21.23
N GLY A 50 11.32 -5.35 -22.19
CA GLY A 50 11.92 -4.39 -23.11
C GLY A 50 11.96 -4.97 -24.51
#